data_AF-A0A5J4UIU2-F1
#
_entry.id   AF-A0A5J4UIU2-F1
#
_cell.length_a   1.000
_cell.length_b   1.000
_cell.length_c   1.000
_cell.angle_alpha   90.00
_cell.angle_beta   90.00
_cell.angle_gamma   90.00
#
_symmetry.space_group_name_H-M   'P 1'
#
loop_
_entity.id
_entity.type
_entity.pdbx_description
1 polymer ?
#
loop_
_entity_poly.entity_id
_entity_poly.type
_entity_poly.pdbx_seq_one_letter_code
_entity_poly.pdbx_strand_id
1 'polypeptide(L)'
;MPINAQPNRYHECPSCGNVFHYRIVLNHASQCPQDQKNRLVFNFAQEILPQMEFNTGRGYFQAKQGFITKCPLCEQVPKDNINTHVHMLHKDVEQLFQKCLHFHDEMQLP
;
A
#
# COMPACT_ATOMS: atom_id res chain seq x y z
N MET A 1 27.46 20.29 -15.01
CA MET A 1 26.07 20.03 -14.55
C MET A 1 25.86 18.54 -14.60
N PRO A 2 25.74 17.79 -13.48
CA PRO A 2 25.34 16.40 -13.59
C PRO A 2 23.83 16.38 -13.82
N ILE A 3 23.44 15.85 -14.98
CA ILE A 3 22.08 15.40 -15.23
C ILE A 3 21.85 14.26 -14.23
N ASN A 4 21.06 14.51 -13.19
CA ASN A 4 20.56 13.46 -12.32
C ASN A 4 19.80 12.47 -13.20
N ALA A 5 20.46 11.36 -13.54
CA ALA A 5 19.83 10.24 -14.20
C ALA A 5 18.79 9.68 -13.24
N GLN A 6 17.54 10.14 -13.37
CA GLN A 6 16.42 9.45 -12.74
C GLN A 6 16.45 8.02 -13.26
N PRO A 7 16.47 7.01 -12.38
CA PRO A 7 16.63 5.65 -12.81
C PRO A 7 15.41 5.25 -13.66
N ASN A 8 15.66 4.52 -14.75
CA ASN A 8 14.67 3.89 -15.63
C ASN A 8 13.92 2.79 -14.84
N ARG A 9 13.26 3.16 -13.73
CA ARG A 9 12.55 2.25 -12.85
C ARG A 9 11.14 2.08 -13.40
N TYR A 10 10.78 0.82 -13.59
CA TYR A 10 9.42 0.41 -13.90
C TYR A 10 8.87 -0.27 -12.66
N HIS A 11 7.62 0.02 -12.34
CA HIS A 11 6.93 -0.60 -11.22
C HIS A 11 5.60 -1.17 -11.69
N GLU A 12 5.19 -2.24 -11.02
CA GLU A 12 3.92 -2.91 -11.25
C GLU A 12 2.79 -2.15 -10.54
N CYS A 13 1.66 -1.95 -11.22
CA CYS A 13 0.46 -1.45 -10.57
C CYS A 13 -0.10 -2.53 -9.62
N PRO A 14 -0.31 -2.23 -8.32
CA PRO A 14 -0.77 -3.23 -7.35
C PRO A 14 -2.18 -3.76 -7.63
N SER A 15 -2.96 -3.05 -8.45
CA SER A 15 -4.35 -3.39 -8.78
C SER A 15 -4.49 -4.25 -10.04
N CYS A 16 -3.82 -3.89 -11.14
CA CYS A 16 -3.97 -4.59 -12.43
C CYS A 16 -2.76 -5.43 -12.85
N GLY A 17 -1.63 -5.32 -12.15
CA GLY A 17 -0.41 -6.06 -12.48
C GLY A 17 0.34 -5.56 -13.72
N ASN A 18 -0.12 -4.49 -14.36
CA ASN A 18 0.57 -3.91 -15.49
C ASN A 18 1.78 -3.10 -15.03
N VAL A 19 2.86 -3.15 -15.82
CA VAL A 19 4.13 -2.50 -15.52
C VAL A 19 4.18 -1.13 -16.21
N PHE A 20 4.53 -0.11 -15.45
CA PHE A 20 4.60 1.27 -15.95
C PHE A 20 5.90 1.94 -15.50
N HIS A 21 6.30 2.97 -16.25
CA HIS A 21 7.42 3.81 -15.83
C HIS A 21 7.08 4.55 -14.52
N TYR A 22 8.05 4.71 -13.62
CA TYR A 22 7.84 5.26 -12.26
C TYR A 22 7.05 6.59 -12.27
N ARG A 23 7.34 7.48 -13.22
CA ARG A 23 6.66 8.79 -13.35
C ARG A 23 5.15 8.71 -13.60
N ILE A 24 4.66 7.60 -14.17
CA ILE A 24 3.25 7.44 -14.54
C ILE A 24 2.53 6.39 -13.68
N VAL A 25 3.27 5.45 -13.08
CA VAL A 25 2.68 4.31 -12.35
C VAL A 25 1.83 4.76 -11.16
N LEU A 26 2.27 5.78 -10.41
CA LEU A 26 1.53 6.29 -9.25
C LEU A 26 0.17 6.88 -9.67
N ASN A 27 0.18 7.68 -10.74
CA ASN A 27 -1.05 8.27 -11.29
C ASN A 27 -1.97 7.20 -11.89
N HIS A 28 -1.42 6.19 -12.54
CA HIS A 28 -2.20 5.06 -13.02
C HIS A 28 -2.82 4.28 -11.85
N ALA A 29 -2.02 3.92 -10.85
CA ALA A 29 -2.44 3.09 -9.73
C ALA A 29 -3.53 3.74 -8.87
N SER A 30 -3.53 5.07 -8.74
CA SER A 30 -4.59 5.79 -8.01
C SER A 30 -5.95 5.78 -8.73
N GLN A 31 -5.96 5.61 -10.06
CA GLN A 31 -7.17 5.63 -10.89
C GLN A 31 -7.57 4.25 -11.43
N CYS A 32 -6.65 3.28 -11.40
CA CYS A 32 -6.81 1.94 -11.94
C CYS A 32 -7.95 1.13 -11.29
N PRO A 33 -8.15 1.15 -9.95
CA PRO A 33 -9.23 0.39 -9.36
C PRO A 33 -10.59 0.93 -9.80
N GLN A 34 -11.40 0.09 -10.44
CA GLN A 34 -12.78 0.46 -10.81
C GLN A 34 -13.72 0.40 -9.60
N ASP A 35 -13.43 -0.48 -8.65
CA ASP A 35 -14.21 -0.68 -7.44
C ASP A 35 -13.82 0.32 -6.32
N GLN A 36 -14.82 0.87 -5.64
CA GLN A 36 -14.63 1.87 -4.58
C GLN A 36 -13.83 1.31 -3.39
N LYS A 37 -14.04 0.05 -3.02
CA LYS A 37 -13.31 -0.60 -1.93
C LYS A 37 -11.82 -0.69 -2.26
N ASN A 38 -11.46 -1.06 -3.49
CA ASN A 38 -10.06 -1.14 -3.89
C ASN A 38 -9.38 0.24 -3.95
N ARG A 39 -10.11 1.30 -4.32
CA ARG A 39 -9.60 2.69 -4.19
C ARG A 39 -9.35 3.07 -2.73
N LEU A 40 -10.27 2.71 -1.84
CA LEU A 40 -10.09 2.93 -0.40
C LEU A 40 -8.86 2.19 0.12
N VAL A 41 -8.63 0.94 -0.30
CA VAL A 41 -7.42 0.17 0.06
C VAL A 41 -6.14 0.88 -0.39
N PHE A 42 -6.10 1.37 -1.63
CA PHE A 42 -4.94 2.07 -2.18
C PHE A 42 -4.61 3.34 -1.40
N ASN A 43 -5.61 4.19 -1.14
CA ASN A 43 -5.43 5.43 -0.39
C ASN A 43 -5.07 5.15 1.07
N PHE A 44 -5.72 4.16 1.68
CA PHE A 44 -5.46 3.78 3.06
C PHE A 44 -4.03 3.29 3.26
N ALA A 45 -3.54 2.43 2.36
CA ALA A 45 -2.16 1.96 2.43
C ALA A 45 -1.16 3.12 2.41
N GLN A 46 -1.39 4.15 1.59
CA GLN A 46 -0.55 5.35 1.56
C GLN A 46 -0.57 6.09 2.91
N GLU A 47 -1.76 6.29 3.47
CA GLU A 47 -1.97 7.05 4.70
C GLU A 47 -1.30 6.38 5.91
N ILE A 48 -1.43 5.05 6.02
CA ILE A 48 -0.93 4.34 7.20
C ILE A 48 0.53 3.92 7.09
N LEU A 49 1.12 3.93 5.89
CA LEU A 49 2.49 3.45 5.68
C LEU A 49 3.50 4.00 6.70
N PRO A 50 3.47 5.29 7.10
CA PRO A 50 4.37 5.81 8.15
C PRO A 50 4.24 5.12 9.52
N GLN A 51 3.09 4.51 9.79
CA GLN A 51 2.75 3.76 11.01
C GLN A 51 3.00 2.25 10.85
N MET A 52 3.46 1.82 9.67
CA MET A 52 3.83 0.44 9.38
C MET A 52 5.35 0.28 9.41
N GLU A 53 5.79 -0.95 9.63
CA GLU A 53 7.17 -1.37 9.50
C GLU A 53 7.22 -2.63 8.64
N PHE A 54 8.24 -2.73 7.79
CA PHE A 54 8.44 -3.91 6.96
C PHE A 54 9.13 -5.01 7.77
N ASN A 55 8.45 -6.14 7.96
CA ASN A 55 9.03 -7.30 8.62
C ASN A 55 9.86 -8.12 7.63
N THR A 56 11.17 -7.89 7.61
CA THR A 56 12.10 -8.58 6.69
C THR A 56 12.12 -10.09 6.87
N GLY A 57 11.84 -10.61 8.07
CA GLY A 57 11.79 -12.05 8.34
C GLY A 57 10.55 -12.74 7.77
N ARG A 58 9.46 -12.00 7.53
CA ARG A 58 8.20 -12.55 7.01
C ARG A 58 7.75 -11.99 5.67
N GLY A 59 8.42 -10.95 5.17
CA GLY A 59 8.16 -10.37 3.85
C GLY A 59 6.84 -9.60 3.75
N TYR A 60 6.32 -9.05 4.85
CA TYR A 60 5.08 -8.25 4.83
C TYR A 60 5.18 -7.04 5.77
N PHE A 61 4.33 -6.03 5.52
CA PHE A 61 4.21 -4.87 6.38
C PHE A 61 3.33 -5.18 7.59
N GLN A 62 3.80 -4.81 8.78
CA GLN A 62 3.05 -4.90 10.03
C GLN A 62 2.95 -3.53 10.70
N ALA A 63 1.89 -3.30 11.48
CA ALA A 63 1.75 -2.08 12.25
C ALA A 63 2.85 -1.97 13.31
N LYS A 64 3.41 -0.76 13.47
CA LYS A 64 4.30 -0.44 14.58
C LYS A 64 3.55 -0.57 15.92
N GLN A 65 4.27 -0.94 16.98
CA GLN A 65 3.67 -1.07 18.31
C GLN A 65 3.02 0.24 18.77
N GLY A 66 1.83 0.13 19.36
CA GLY A 66 1.08 1.26 19.93
C GLY A 66 0.23 2.06 18.94
N PHE A 67 0.28 1.76 17.64
CA PHE A 67 -0.56 2.43 16.64
C PHE A 67 -1.87 1.68 16.41
N ILE A 68 -2.97 2.33 16.79
CA ILE A 68 -4.33 1.86 16.54
C ILE A 68 -4.99 2.83 15.56
N THR A 69 -5.26 2.36 14.35
CA THR A 69 -5.81 3.17 13.26
C THR A 69 -7.20 2.66 12.91
N LYS A 70 -8.18 3.57 12.83
CA LYS A 70 -9.53 3.25 12.35
C LYS A 70 -9.43 2.66 10.93
N CYS A 71 -10.06 1.51 10.70
CA CYS A 71 -10.08 0.89 9.38
C CYS A 71 -11.04 1.68 8.46
N PRO A 72 -10.61 2.23 7.32
CA PRO A 72 -11.50 2.98 6.42
C PRO A 72 -12.39 2.08 5.57
N LEU A 73 -12.22 0.76 5.63
CA LEU A 73 -13.07 -0.21 4.91
C LEU A 73 -14.38 -0.47 5.63
N CYS A 74 -14.38 -0.45 6.97
CA CYS A 74 -15.56 -0.74 7.79
C CYS A 74 -15.78 0.24 8.94
N GLU A 75 -14.93 1.26 9.04
CA GLU A 75 -14.95 2.30 10.05
C GLU A 75 -14.78 1.81 11.50
N GLN A 76 -14.37 0.57 11.71
CA GLN A 76 -14.12 0.04 13.04
C GLN A 76 -12.69 0.34 13.50
N VAL A 77 -12.52 0.52 14.81
CA VAL A 77 -11.21 0.58 15.45
C VAL A 77 -10.76 -0.86 15.73
N PRO A 78 -9.64 -1.33 15.15
CA PRO A 78 -9.09 -2.66 15.42
C PRO A 78 -8.85 -2.87 16.93
N LYS A 79 -9.19 -4.05 17.44
CA LYS A 79 -8.90 -4.42 18.84
C LYS A 79 -7.41 -4.66 19.08
N ASP A 80 -6.74 -5.26 18.10
CA ASP A 80 -5.31 -5.60 18.18
C ASP A 80 -4.49 -4.64 17.32
N ASN A 81 -4.45 -4.88 16.01
CA ASN A 81 -3.79 -4.02 15.04
C ASN A 81 -4.50 -4.11 13.68
N ILE A 82 -4.17 -3.18 12.78
CA ILE A 82 -4.82 -3.09 11.48
C ILE A 82 -4.55 -4.29 10.58
N ASN A 83 -3.37 -4.91 10.64
CA ASN A 83 -3.06 -6.09 9.84
C ASN A 83 -3.94 -7.28 10.22
N THR A 84 -4.03 -7.58 11.52
CA THR A 84 -4.89 -8.65 12.04
C THR A 84 -6.36 -8.37 11.70
N HIS A 85 -6.79 -7.11 11.80
CA HIS A 85 -8.14 -6.70 11.43
C HIS A 85 -8.44 -6.95 9.95
N VAL A 86 -7.55 -6.53 9.04
CA VAL A 86 -7.71 -6.77 7.60
C VAL A 86 -7.70 -8.27 7.28
N HIS A 87 -6.79 -9.04 7.88
CA HIS A 87 -6.73 -10.49 7.71
C HIS A 87 -8.01 -11.21 8.17
N MET A 88 -8.62 -10.75 9.26
CA MET A 88 -9.80 -11.41 9.83
C MET A 88 -11.10 -11.00 9.14
N LEU A 89 -11.26 -9.70 8.81
CA LEU A 89 -12.54 -9.11 8.40
C LEU A 89 -12.58 -8.67 6.93
N HIS A 90 -11.43 -8.56 6.26
CA HIS A 90 -11.29 -8.04 4.90
C HIS A 90 -10.38 -8.92 4.03
N LYS A 91 -10.54 -10.24 4.15
CA LYS A 91 -9.74 -11.27 3.45
C LYS A 91 -9.66 -11.07 1.95
N ASP A 92 -10.74 -10.56 1.35
CA ASP A 92 -10.84 -10.34 -0.09
C ASP A 92 -9.91 -9.24 -0.61
N VAL A 93 -9.49 -8.31 0.27
CA VAL A 93 -8.58 -7.20 -0.08
C VAL A 93 -7.24 -7.24 0.66
N GLU A 94 -7.00 -8.25 1.49
CA GLU A 94 -5.75 -8.38 2.26
C GLU A 94 -4.51 -8.37 1.35
N GLN A 95 -4.53 -9.16 0.28
CA GLN A 95 -3.41 -9.21 -0.66
C GLN A 95 -3.20 -7.87 -1.36
N LEU A 96 -4.28 -7.22 -1.80
CA LEU A 96 -4.21 -5.91 -2.42
C LEU A 96 -3.63 -4.88 -1.46
N PHE A 97 -4.05 -4.92 -0.19
CA PHE A 97 -3.55 -4.02 0.84
C PHE A 97 -2.04 -4.15 1.06
N GLN A 98 -1.52 -5.38 1.18
CA GLN A 98 -0.08 -5.61 1.26
C GLN A 98 0.66 -5.12 0.00
N LYS A 99 0.14 -5.44 -1.19
CA LYS A 99 0.71 -4.93 -2.45
C LYS A 99 0.76 -3.40 -2.51
N CYS A 100 -0.29 -2.73 -2.05
CA CYS A 100 -0.33 -1.27 -2.00
C CYS A 100 0.68 -0.71 -1.00
N LEU A 101 0.87 -1.33 0.17
CA LEU A 101 1.90 -0.90 1.13
C LEU A 101 3.31 -0.99 0.53
N HIS A 102 3.63 -2.13 -0.10
CA HIS A 102 4.87 -2.31 -0.85
C HIS A 102 5.05 -1.27 -1.96
N PHE A 103 4.02 -1.08 -2.78
CA PHE A 103 4.04 -0.12 -3.86
C PHE A 103 4.32 1.31 -3.36
N HIS A 104 3.64 1.75 -2.30
CA HIS A 104 3.83 3.09 -1.75
C HIS A 104 5.20 3.27 -1.11
N ASP A 105 5.75 2.24 -0.47
CA ASP A 105 7.11 2.25 0.07
C ASP A 105 8.15 2.40 -1.04
N GLU A 106 8.03 1.62 -2.11
CA GLU A 106 8.90 1.73 -3.29
C GLU A 106 8.82 3.11 -3.97
N MET A 107 7.63 3.73 -3.99
CA MET A 107 7.43 5.07 -4.56
C MET A 107 8.02 6.20 -3.69
N GLN A 108 8.27 5.95 -2.41
CA GLN A 108 8.89 6.92 -1.49
C GLN A 108 10.43 6.88 -1.55
N LEU A 109 11.02 5.85 -2.15
CA LEU A 109 12.48 5.74 -2.28
C LEU A 109 13.01 6.79 -3.28
N PRO A 110 14.00 7.63 -2.89
CA PRO A 110 14.61 8.62 -3.77
C PRO A 110 15.37 8.02 -4.97
#